data_AF-A0A4S9DXI0-F1
#
_entry.id   AF-A0A4S9DXI0-F1
#
_cell.length_a   1.000
_cell.length_b   1.000
_cell.length_c   1.000
_cell.angle_alpha   90.00
_cell.angle_beta   90.00
_cell.angle_gamma   90.00
#
_symmetry.space_group_name_H-M   'P 1'
#
loop_
_entity.id
_entity.type
_entity.pdbx_description
1 polymer ?
#
loop_
_entity_poly.entity_id
_entity_poly.type
_entity_poly.pdbx_seq_one_letter_code
_entity_poly.pdbx_strand_id
1 'polypeptide(L)'
;MAYINLRQYSSDGSMARWPRGLRHSLVHPPVAFLGNLERAFGKILEPYQMTTRSTANTAYFTARQFTFREMPQGYAVYNEARTNTTNRAHDTHVYGHPNGHFLSARAFSLHVRWLMQGRTGRCLCTRCRQGYHEALRAAAARRNPPPRREFWQIPEEIIP
;
A
#
# COMPACT_ATOMS: atom_id res chain seq x y z
N MET A 1 -21.77 7.60 -14.71
CA MET A 1 -20.57 7.40 -13.88
C MET A 1 -20.84 6.31 -12.85
N ALA A 2 -19.92 5.36 -12.67
CA ALA A 2 -20.06 4.34 -11.63
C ALA A 2 -19.30 4.81 -10.39
N TYR A 3 -20.04 5.13 -9.32
CA TYR A 3 -19.44 5.45 -8.03
C TYR A 3 -19.02 4.16 -7.35
N ILE A 4 -17.76 4.08 -6.95
CA ILE A 4 -17.27 2.96 -6.14
C ILE A 4 -17.08 3.47 -4.72
N ASN A 5 -17.89 2.93 -3.80
CA ASN A 5 -17.61 3.07 -2.38
C ASN A 5 -16.59 1.99 -1.97
N LEU A 6 -15.37 2.38 -1.63
CA LEU A 6 -14.35 1.40 -1.20
C LEU A 6 -14.60 0.84 0.21
N ARG A 7 -15.41 1.49 1.04
CA ARG A 7 -15.78 0.97 2.37
C ARG A 7 -16.67 -0.26 2.32
N GLN A 8 -17.36 -0.51 1.21
CA GLN A 8 -18.24 -1.67 1.08
C GLN A 8 -17.47 -2.99 0.93
N TYR A 9 -16.17 -2.93 0.58
CA TYR A 9 -15.34 -4.11 0.41
C TYR A 9 -14.67 -4.48 1.73
N SER A 10 -14.46 -5.78 1.95
CA SER A 10 -13.65 -6.27 3.07
C SER A 10 -12.28 -5.61 3.02
N SER A 11 -11.87 -5.02 4.15
CA SER A 11 -10.59 -4.33 4.28
C SER A 11 -9.66 -5.08 5.23
N ASP A 12 -8.37 -5.03 4.91
CA ASP A 12 -7.27 -5.42 5.82
C ASP A 12 -6.64 -4.20 6.52
N GLY A 13 -7.22 -3.02 6.32
CA GLY A 13 -6.76 -1.76 6.89
C GLY A 13 -7.00 -1.68 8.39
N SER A 14 -6.07 -1.10 9.13
CA SER A 14 -6.21 -0.86 10.57
C SER A 14 -5.78 0.53 10.97
N MET A 15 -6.64 1.21 11.75
CA MET A 15 -6.34 2.52 12.34
C MET A 15 -5.18 2.47 13.34
N ALA A 16 -4.90 1.30 13.92
CA ALA A 16 -3.74 1.12 14.79
C ALA A 16 -2.40 1.31 14.04
N ARG A 17 -2.42 1.25 12.70
CA ARG A 17 -1.25 1.48 11.82
C ARG A 17 -1.14 2.92 11.33
N TRP A 18 -1.99 3.82 11.83
CA TRP A 18 -1.91 5.24 11.49
C TRP A 18 -0.78 5.91 12.28
N PRO A 19 -0.11 6.90 11.70
CA PRO A 19 0.95 7.63 12.39
C PRO A 19 0.34 8.41 13.57
N ARG A 20 1.06 8.43 14.70
CA ARG A 20 0.68 9.18 15.93
C ARG A 20 1.52 10.44 16.16
N GLY A 21 2.38 10.81 15.21
CA GLY A 21 3.37 11.87 15.37
C GLY A 21 2.96 13.20 14.74
N LEU A 22 3.46 14.30 15.31
CA LEU A 22 3.18 15.69 14.89
C LEU A 22 3.61 16.02 13.45
N ARG A 23 4.48 15.20 12.84
CA ARG A 23 4.94 15.38 11.45
C ARG A 23 3.93 14.93 10.40
N HIS A 24 2.84 14.29 10.82
CA HIS A 24 1.81 13.73 9.93
C HIS A 24 0.49 14.47 10.12
N SER A 25 -0.01 15.09 9.05
CA SER A 25 -1.35 15.69 9.05
C SER A 25 -2.31 14.80 8.26
N LEU A 26 -3.44 14.47 8.88
CA LEU A 26 -4.50 13.69 8.24
C LEU A 26 -5.12 14.52 7.10
N VAL A 27 -5.24 13.92 5.92
CA VAL A 27 -5.89 14.52 4.77
C VAL A 27 -7.32 13.97 4.67
N HIS A 28 -8.31 14.78 5.05
CA HIS A 28 -9.72 14.40 4.99
C HIS A 28 -10.62 15.59 4.60
N PRO A 29 -11.42 15.50 3.52
CA PRO A 29 -11.48 14.39 2.56
C PRO A 29 -10.24 14.36 1.63
N PRO A 30 -9.73 13.17 1.24
CA PRO A 30 -8.52 13.05 0.44
C PRO A 30 -8.77 13.20 -1.08
N VAL A 31 -9.49 14.25 -1.50
CA VAL A 31 -10.00 14.41 -2.88
C VAL A 31 -8.90 14.31 -3.95
N ALA A 32 -7.79 15.04 -3.78
CA ALA A 32 -6.68 15.02 -4.74
C ALA A 32 -6.03 13.64 -4.84
N PHE A 33 -5.93 12.92 -3.71
CA PHE A 33 -5.41 11.56 -3.69
C PHE A 33 -6.35 10.58 -4.40
N LEU A 34 -7.66 10.69 -4.16
CA LEU A 34 -8.67 9.87 -4.82
C LEU A 34 -8.64 10.05 -6.35
N GLY A 35 -8.54 11.29 -6.84
CA GLY A 35 -8.37 11.53 -8.29
C GLY A 35 -7.08 10.95 -8.89
N ASN A 36 -6.00 10.86 -8.10
CA ASN A 36 -4.78 10.15 -8.51
C ASN A 36 -4.95 8.63 -8.50
N LEU A 37 -5.73 8.10 -7.55
CA LEU A 37 -6.07 6.69 -7.44
C LEU A 37 -6.93 6.24 -8.62
N GLU A 38 -7.94 7.02 -9.00
CA GLU A 38 -8.79 6.78 -10.18
C GLU A 38 -7.95 6.68 -11.44
N ARG A 39 -7.05 7.64 -11.68
CA ARG A 39 -6.12 7.62 -12.81
C ARG A 39 -5.20 6.41 -12.80
N ALA A 40 -4.67 6.01 -11.65
CA ALA A 40 -3.82 4.84 -11.53
C ALA A 40 -4.60 3.53 -11.73
N PHE A 41 -5.85 3.48 -11.27
CA PHE A 41 -6.71 2.31 -11.36
C PHE A 41 -7.19 2.05 -12.78
N GLY A 42 -7.55 3.11 -13.53
CA GLY A 42 -7.89 3.01 -14.95
C GLY A 42 -6.81 2.29 -15.76
N LYS A 43 -5.54 2.67 -15.56
CA LYS A 43 -4.38 2.04 -16.22
C LYS A 43 -4.17 0.56 -15.88
N ILE A 44 -4.61 0.10 -14.71
CA ILE A 44 -4.47 -1.31 -14.31
C ILE A 44 -5.50 -2.19 -15.03
N LEU A 45 -6.64 -1.62 -15.42
CA LEU A 45 -7.74 -2.36 -16.06
C LEU A 45 -7.66 -2.37 -17.59
N GLU A 46 -6.94 -1.42 -18.21
CA GLU A 46 -6.66 -1.38 -19.65
C GLU A 46 -6.19 -2.73 -20.26
N PRO A 47 -5.24 -3.49 -19.66
CA PRO A 47 -4.80 -4.76 -20.25
C PRO A 47 -5.85 -5.88 -20.21
N TYR A 48 -6.97 -5.75 -19.49
CA TYR A 48 -8.06 -6.74 -19.51
C TYR A 48 -9.06 -6.51 -20.67
N GLN A 49 -8.92 -5.40 -21.41
CA GLN A 49 -9.86 -4.99 -22.46
C GLN A 49 -9.47 -5.47 -23.87
N MET A 50 -8.27 -6.04 -24.06
CA MET A 50 -7.79 -6.46 -25.39
C MET A 50 -8.15 -7.91 -25.78
N THR A 51 -8.63 -8.74 -24.84
CA THR A 51 -8.91 -10.17 -25.10
C THR A 51 -10.33 -10.45 -25.58
N THR A 52 -11.24 -9.49 -25.54
CA THR A 52 -12.57 -9.59 -26.16
C THR A 52 -12.59 -8.84 -27.48
N ARG A 53 -11.83 -9.31 -28.48
CA ARG A 53 -11.98 -8.86 -29.87
C ARG A 53 -13.24 -9.48 -30.47
N SER A 54 -14.38 -8.82 -30.30
CA SER A 54 -15.43 -8.81 -31.32
C SER A 54 -15.41 -7.45 -32.02
N THR A 55 -15.20 -7.49 -33.32
CA THR A 55 -14.68 -6.43 -34.19
C THR A 55 -15.70 -5.35 -34.56
N ALA A 56 -16.73 -5.13 -33.73
CA ALA A 56 -17.78 -4.12 -33.96
C ALA A 56 -17.96 -3.13 -32.79
N ASN A 57 -17.24 -3.30 -31.67
CA ASN A 57 -17.32 -2.42 -30.48
C ASN A 57 -16.05 -1.60 -30.23
N THR A 58 -15.25 -1.35 -31.27
CA THR A 58 -13.92 -0.74 -31.19
C THR A 58 -13.94 0.80 -31.01
N ALA A 59 -15.07 1.41 -30.66
CA ALA A 59 -15.17 2.88 -30.55
C ALA A 59 -15.78 3.44 -29.24
N TYR A 60 -16.37 2.64 -28.34
CA TYR A 60 -17.20 3.23 -27.26
C TYR A 60 -17.16 2.53 -25.89
N PHE A 61 -16.18 1.67 -25.58
CA PHE A 61 -15.90 1.36 -24.17
C PHE A 61 -14.99 2.44 -23.57
N THR A 62 -15.42 3.69 -23.71
CA THR A 62 -14.86 4.85 -23.04
C THR A 62 -14.73 4.50 -21.56
N ALA A 63 -13.53 4.77 -21.03
CA ALA A 63 -13.16 4.70 -19.64
C ALA A 63 -14.39 4.76 -18.72
N ARG A 64 -14.78 3.62 -18.12
CA ARG A 64 -15.65 3.65 -16.95
C ARG A 64 -14.92 4.54 -15.95
N GLN A 65 -15.33 5.81 -15.89
CA GLN A 65 -14.81 6.77 -14.94
C GLN A 65 -15.24 6.26 -13.58
N PHE A 66 -14.34 5.50 -12.96
CA PHE A 66 -14.47 5.09 -11.58
C PHE A 66 -14.28 6.35 -10.76
N THR A 67 -15.28 6.68 -9.95
CA THR A 67 -15.15 7.76 -8.98
C THR A 67 -15.10 7.14 -7.59
N PHE A 68 -13.95 7.24 -6.93
CA PHE A 68 -13.79 6.80 -5.55
C PHE A 68 -14.23 7.92 -4.62
N ARG A 69 -15.27 7.68 -3.82
CA ARG A 69 -15.76 8.69 -2.86
C ARG A 69 -15.02 8.65 -1.53
N GLU A 70 -14.60 7.47 -1.12
CA GLU A 70 -14.06 7.22 0.22
C GLU A 70 -12.87 6.26 0.14
N MET A 71 -11.99 6.33 1.15
CA MET A 71 -10.92 5.35 1.34
C MET A 71 -11.50 4.03 1.88
N PRO A 72 -10.84 2.87 1.61
CA PRO A 72 -11.23 1.61 2.24
C PRO A 72 -11.16 1.70 3.77
N GLN A 73 -11.96 0.89 4.47
CA GLN A 73 -12.03 0.94 5.94
C GLN A 73 -10.64 0.73 6.57
N GLY A 74 -10.29 1.54 7.57
CA GLY A 74 -8.99 1.45 8.26
C GLY A 74 -7.81 2.01 7.47
N TYR A 75 -8.02 2.54 6.27
CA TYR A 75 -7.02 3.29 5.50
C TYR A 75 -7.26 4.79 5.59
N ALA A 76 -6.18 5.56 5.62
CA ALA A 76 -6.22 7.01 5.62
C ALA A 76 -5.01 7.60 4.89
N VAL A 77 -5.19 8.80 4.35
CA VAL A 77 -4.13 9.55 3.66
C VAL A 77 -3.56 10.57 4.63
N TYR A 78 -2.23 10.64 4.71
CA TYR A 78 -1.53 11.61 5.53
C TYR A 78 -0.50 12.36 4.68
N ASN A 79 -0.34 13.64 4.98
CA ASN A 79 0.79 14.42 4.51
C ASN A 79 1.90 14.37 5.56
N GLU A 80 3.10 13.99 5.14
CA GLU A 80 4.29 13.92 5.98
C GLU A 80 5.19 15.11 5.67
N ALA A 81 5.43 15.96 6.68
CA ALA A 81 6.21 17.18 6.53
C ALA A 81 7.68 16.87 6.23
N ARG A 82 8.19 17.41 5.12
CA ARG A 82 9.60 17.28 4.77
C ARG A 82 10.44 18.22 5.63
N THR A 83 11.60 17.72 6.07
CA THR A 83 12.59 18.54 6.78
C THR A 83 13.30 19.52 5.86
N ASN A 84 13.35 19.22 4.55
CA ASN A 84 13.93 20.08 3.52
C ASN A 84 12.84 20.42 2.48
N THR A 85 12.48 21.70 2.39
CA THR A 85 11.29 22.20 1.68
C THR A 85 11.60 22.80 0.30
N THR A 86 12.81 22.65 -0.25
CA THR A 86 13.25 23.33 -1.50
C THR A 86 12.28 23.15 -2.68
N ASN A 87 11.61 21.99 -2.80
CA ASN A 87 10.73 21.71 -3.94
C ASN A 87 9.30 21.28 -3.55
N ARG A 88 9.09 20.75 -2.34
CA ARG A 88 7.77 20.31 -1.83
C ARG A 88 7.75 20.40 -0.31
N ALA A 89 6.64 20.89 0.23
CA ALA A 89 6.45 21.00 1.68
C ALA A 89 6.18 19.64 2.37
N HIS A 90 5.59 18.69 1.64
CA HIS A 90 5.20 17.39 2.20
C HIS A 90 5.16 16.29 1.15
N ASP A 91 5.19 15.04 1.63
CA ASP A 91 4.86 13.84 0.86
C ASP A 91 3.51 13.28 1.29
N THR A 92 2.71 12.81 0.33
CA THR A 92 1.37 12.25 0.60
C THR A 92 1.42 10.73 0.60
N HIS A 93 1.19 10.12 1.75
CA HIS A 93 1.28 8.68 1.98
C HIS A 93 -0.07 8.08 2.42
N VAL A 94 -0.27 6.78 2.17
CA VAL A 94 -1.45 6.03 2.63
C VAL A 94 -1.07 5.07 3.74
N TYR A 95 -1.68 5.24 4.90
CA TYR A 95 -1.49 4.39 6.07
C TYR A 95 -2.68 3.47 6.29
N GLY A 96 -2.45 2.36 7.00
CA GLY A 96 -3.47 1.36 7.33
C GLY A 96 -3.08 -0.08 6.95
N HIS A 97 -2.12 -0.26 6.05
CA HIS A 97 -1.74 -1.60 5.56
C HIS A 97 -1.02 -2.43 6.64
N PRO A 98 -1.23 -3.77 6.73
CA PRO A 98 -0.58 -4.62 7.73
C PRO A 98 0.96 -4.57 7.70
N ASN A 99 1.53 -4.48 6.50
CA ASN A 99 2.97 -4.49 6.25
C ASN A 99 3.56 -3.09 5.96
N GLY A 100 2.96 -2.02 6.49
CA GLY A 100 3.50 -0.65 6.38
C GLY A 100 2.55 0.36 5.73
N HIS A 101 3.07 1.24 4.87
CA HIS A 101 2.31 2.33 4.24
C HIS A 101 2.68 2.49 2.76
N PHE A 102 1.81 3.07 1.94
CA PHE A 102 2.07 3.31 0.52
C PHE A 102 2.54 4.74 0.26
N LEU A 103 3.55 4.89 -0.60
CA LEU A 103 4.13 6.20 -0.93
C LEU A 103 3.35 6.95 -2.03
N SER A 104 2.39 6.30 -2.69
CA SER A 104 1.60 6.92 -3.76
C SER A 104 0.31 6.17 -4.05
N ALA A 105 -0.63 6.86 -4.71
CA ALA A 105 -1.87 6.27 -5.20
C ALA A 105 -1.62 5.12 -6.19
N ARG A 106 -0.55 5.20 -7.01
CA ARG A 106 -0.16 4.13 -7.94
C ARG A 106 0.31 2.87 -7.22
N ALA A 107 1.05 2.99 -6.13
CA ALA A 107 1.45 1.83 -5.34
C ALA A 107 0.23 1.21 -4.62
N PHE A 108 -0.71 2.04 -4.20
CA PHE A 108 -1.93 1.61 -3.51
C PHE A 108 -2.97 0.98 -4.45
N SER A 109 -3.06 1.40 -5.71
CA SER A 109 -4.11 0.96 -6.63
C SER A 109 -4.14 -0.55 -6.89
N LEU A 110 -2.98 -1.22 -6.88
CA LEU A 110 -2.91 -2.69 -6.96
C LEU A 110 -3.55 -3.36 -5.75
N HIS A 111 -3.38 -2.77 -4.56
CA HIS A 111 -4.01 -3.28 -3.34
C HIS A 111 -5.52 -3.07 -3.38
N VAL A 112 -5.96 -1.89 -3.81
CA VAL A 112 -7.40 -1.59 -3.99
C VAL A 112 -8.05 -2.57 -4.94
N ARG A 113 -7.37 -2.96 -6.04
CA ARG A 113 -7.90 -3.96 -6.98
C ARG A 113 -8.14 -5.29 -6.28
N TRP A 114 -7.19 -5.73 -5.46
CA TRP A 114 -7.30 -6.97 -4.70
C TRP A 114 -8.42 -6.90 -3.64
N LEU A 115 -8.58 -5.76 -2.95
CA LEU A 115 -9.72 -5.53 -2.04
C LEU A 115 -11.06 -5.65 -2.78
N MET A 116 -11.17 -5.04 -3.97
CA MET A 116 -12.37 -5.10 -4.81
C MET A 116 -12.67 -6.51 -5.33
N GLN A 117 -11.64 -7.35 -5.52
CA GLN A 117 -11.78 -8.77 -5.87
C GLN A 117 -12.15 -9.66 -4.67
N GLY A 118 -12.56 -9.06 -3.55
CA GLY A 118 -12.94 -9.80 -2.34
C GLY A 118 -11.75 -10.40 -1.60
N ARG A 119 -10.55 -9.81 -1.77
CA ARG A 119 -9.30 -10.30 -1.14
C ARG A 119 -8.94 -11.74 -1.54
N THR A 120 -9.36 -12.14 -2.73
CA THR A 120 -9.11 -13.48 -3.27
C THR A 120 -7.71 -13.58 -3.88
N GLY A 121 -7.06 -14.72 -3.70
CA GLY A 121 -5.71 -14.96 -4.21
C GLY A 121 -4.62 -14.08 -3.58
N ARG A 122 -3.44 -14.06 -4.21
CA ARG A 122 -2.26 -13.32 -3.74
C ARG A 122 -2.29 -11.88 -4.25
N CYS A 123 -2.24 -10.91 -3.32
CA CYS A 123 -2.10 -9.50 -3.68
C CYS A 123 -0.72 -9.20 -4.27
N LEU A 124 -0.68 -8.40 -5.35
CA LEU A 124 0.54 -8.04 -6.07
C LEU A 124 1.10 -6.67 -5.67
N CYS A 125 0.52 -6.00 -4.67
CA CYS A 125 1.04 -4.73 -4.20
C CYS A 125 2.43 -4.93 -3.54
N THR A 126 3.26 -3.89 -3.60
CA THR A 126 4.64 -3.95 -3.10
C THR A 126 4.70 -4.35 -1.62
N ARG A 127 3.74 -3.90 -0.79
CA ARG A 127 3.72 -4.18 0.65
C ARG A 127 3.30 -5.61 0.99
N CYS A 128 2.34 -6.19 0.27
CA CYS A 128 2.02 -7.62 0.43
C CYS A 128 3.21 -8.49 0.01
N ARG A 129 3.84 -8.18 -1.13
CA ARG A 129 5.01 -8.93 -1.60
C ARG A 129 6.18 -8.84 -0.62
N GLN A 130 6.46 -7.65 -0.09
CA GLN A 130 7.51 -7.45 0.90
C GLN A 130 7.24 -8.25 2.18
N GLY A 131 6.04 -8.13 2.76
CA GLY A 131 5.69 -8.88 3.97
C GLY A 131 5.73 -10.39 3.78
N TYR A 132 5.39 -10.90 2.58
CA TYR A 132 5.56 -12.32 2.25
C TYR A 132 7.04 -12.74 2.29
N HIS A 133 7.93 -11.97 1.67
CA HIS A 133 9.37 -12.26 1.72
C HIS A 133 9.95 -12.17 3.14
N GLU A 134 9.50 -11.20 3.94
CA GLU A 134 9.89 -11.07 5.35
C GLU A 134 9.42 -12.27 6.18
N ALA A 135 8.18 -12.73 5.99
CA ALA A 135 7.66 -13.93 6.65
C ALA A 135 8.46 -15.19 6.27
N LEU A 136 8.82 -15.35 4.99
CA LEU A 136 9.67 -16.45 4.54
C LEU A 136 11.06 -16.40 5.18
N ARG A 137 11.69 -15.22 5.24
CA ARG A 137 12.99 -15.03 5.90
C ARG A 137 12.90 -15.34 7.39
N ALA A 138 11.86 -14.89 8.07
CA ALA A 138 11.64 -15.19 9.49
C ALA A 138 11.43 -16.69 9.73
N ALA A 139 10.67 -17.37 8.87
CA ALA A 139 10.49 -18.83 8.94
C ALA A 139 11.81 -19.59 8.71
N ALA A 140 12.63 -19.13 7.77
CA ALA A 140 13.96 -19.70 7.52
C ALA A 140 14.90 -19.49 8.72
N ALA A 141 14.92 -18.30 9.32
CA ALA A 141 15.72 -18.00 10.51
C ALA A 141 15.29 -18.81 11.74
N ARG A 142 14.00 -19.17 11.87
CA ARG A 142 13.54 -20.09 12.93
C ARG A 142 14.02 -21.53 12.73
N ARG A 143 14.18 -21.96 11.47
CA ARG A 143 14.70 -23.30 11.16
C ARG A 143 16.23 -23.35 11.33
N ASN A 144 16.92 -22.29 10.92
CA ASN A 144 18.37 -22.15 11.02
C ASN A 144 18.72 -20.83 11.72
N PRO A 145 18.74 -20.81 13.07
CA PRO A 145 19.11 -19.61 13.80
C PRO A 145 20.56 -19.23 13.46
N PRO A 146 20.87 -17.92 13.33
CA PRO A 146 22.25 -17.50 13.16
C PRO A 146 23.09 -17.99 14.34
N PRO A 147 24.36 -18.37 14.13
CA PRO A 147 25.23 -18.79 15.23
C PRO A 147 25.23 -17.70 16.30
N ARG A 148 25.02 -18.09 17.57
CA ARG A 148 25.18 -17.19 18.70
C ARG A 148 26.58 -16.61 18.59
N ARG A 149 26.68 -15.27 18.47
CA ARG A 149 27.95 -14.59 18.68
C ARG A 149 28.36 -14.87 20.11
N GLU A 150 29.27 -15.81 20.31
CA GLU A 150 29.98 -15.95 21.57
C GLU A 150 30.71 -14.62 21.76
N PHE A 151 30.21 -13.82 22.70
CA PHE A 151 30.99 -12.70 23.21
C PHE A 151 32.29 -13.31 23.70
N TRP A 152 33.41 -12.91 23.11
CA TRP A 152 34.74 -13.26 23.57
C TRP A 152 34.77 -13.13 25.09
N GLN A 153 34.91 -14.26 25.79
CA GLN A 153 35.18 -14.27 27.22
C GLN A 153 36.50 -13.50 27.38
N ILE A 154 36.42 -12.32 27.98
CA ILE A 154 37.61 -11.58 28.40
C ILE A 154 38.22 -12.45 29.50
N PRO A 155 39.44 -12.99 29.36
CA PRO A 155 40.06 -13.76 30.43
C PRO A 155 40.23 -12.84 31.66
N GLU A 156 39.79 -13.32 32.82
CA GLU A 156 39.86 -12.64 34.14
C GLU A 156 41.30 -12.46 34.68
N GLU A 157 42.34 -12.53 33.84
CA GLU A 157 43.74 -12.48 34.28
C GLU A 157 44.36 -11.08 34.28
N ILE A 158 43.57 -10.01 34.17
CA ILE A 158 44.07 -8.63 34.30
C ILE A 158 43.18 -7.85 35.26
N ILE A 159 43.26 -8.21 36.54
CA ILE A 159 42.89 -7.31 37.64
C ILE A 159 44.16 -7.20 38.51
N PRO A 160 44.79 -6.01 38.61
CA PRO A 160 45.98 -5.80 39.43
C PRO A 160 45.67 -5.85 40.94
#